data_AF-A0A9E2LI65-F1
#
_entry.id   AF-A0A9E2LI65-F1
#
_cell.length_a   1.000
_cell.length_b   1.000
_cell.length_c   1.000
_cell.angle_alpha   90.00
_cell.angle_beta   90.00
_cell.angle_gamma   90.00
#
_symmetry.space_group_name_H-M   'P 1'
#
loop_
_entity.id
_entity.type
_entity.pdbx_description
1 polymer ?
#
loop_
_entity_poly.entity_id
_entity_poly.type
_entity_poly.pdbx_seq_one_letter_code
_entity_poly.pdbx_strand_id
1 'polypeptide(L)'
;MMYDVAIIGGGVVGCAIARELSRYHLRTVLLERLAEVGFGTTKTNSGIIHAGQQTTPGTLKGLLEVRGNAMFDQLQRELGFGFRRCGELVVAASAEELASLERMKADGEAKGVPGLEMWDAQRLRREEPNLSLHLVGALFAPSAGVINPYEFAFALAECAVQNGVELRVEQEVESIALRDGGGFRIHATVPSGPGAVQAGLGAVKAGPGEDSVAGVDVEARFIINAAGVHADKVAALVGADDFIIRPRRGEEYLLDRRLEGIVTRLIFPVPTPASKGILIIPTFDGTLMVGPTAHDQDDRFDVPTTTEGSEEVFATVRRLCPSLDARATIAEFAGLRAVSDTGDFIIGPSRVPGFFHVAGIQSPGLTASPAIAVHVVELVGRAGLPLVEHDQFNPHVAPPARFATQSHEVRQALVEADPRFGRLVCRCELVTEAEVHQAVDHGARTLDGVKFRTRAGMGRCQGGFCTTRVMQILSRRLGVPFHEVTKRGAGSWLVIPMAEDREAAMTEAGGMSAGDTTAGAGEEAPCSDA
;
A
#
# COMPACT_ATOMS: atom_id res chain seq x y z
N MET A 1 13.72 20.44 -18.43
CA MET A 1 13.89 21.27 -17.20
C MET A 1 14.30 20.33 -16.08
N MET A 2 15.23 20.76 -15.23
CA MET A 2 15.81 19.91 -14.18
C MET A 2 15.01 20.02 -12.87
N TYR A 3 14.73 18.89 -12.23
CA TYR A 3 14.18 18.80 -10.88
C TYR A 3 15.30 18.93 -9.85
N ASP A 4 14.97 19.44 -8.66
CA ASP A 4 15.88 19.38 -7.52
C ASP A 4 15.96 17.94 -6.99
N VAL A 5 14.82 17.25 -6.90
CA VAL A 5 14.74 15.89 -6.39
C VAL A 5 13.83 15.02 -7.25
N ALA A 6 14.30 13.83 -7.62
CA ALA A 6 13.47 12.75 -8.14
C ALA A 6 13.37 11.63 -7.09
N ILE A 7 12.16 11.19 -6.78
CA ILE A 7 11.88 10.06 -5.90
C ILE A 7 11.46 8.88 -6.78
N ILE A 8 12.08 7.72 -6.61
CA ILE A 8 11.76 6.50 -7.35
C ILE A 8 11.02 5.55 -6.42
N GLY A 9 9.73 5.32 -6.69
CA GLY A 9 8.84 4.44 -5.93
C GLY A 9 7.76 5.19 -5.17
N GLY A 10 6.50 5.05 -5.59
CA GLY A 10 5.30 5.64 -4.98
C GLY A 10 4.67 4.77 -3.89
N GLY A 11 5.46 4.00 -3.15
CA GLY A 11 5.01 3.36 -1.91
C GLY A 11 4.77 4.38 -0.78
N VAL A 12 4.33 3.93 0.40
CA VAL A 12 4.10 4.81 1.55
C VAL A 12 5.34 5.62 1.95
N VAL A 13 6.53 5.04 1.78
CA VAL A 13 7.81 5.72 2.05
C VAL A 13 8.06 6.86 1.06
N GLY A 14 7.95 6.59 -0.24
CA GLY A 14 8.12 7.62 -1.26
C GLY A 14 7.08 8.73 -1.18
N CYS A 15 5.81 8.37 -0.88
CA CYS A 15 4.76 9.36 -0.65
C CYS A 15 5.02 10.22 0.60
N ALA A 16 5.53 9.63 1.68
CA ALA A 16 5.89 10.38 2.89
C ALA A 16 7.05 11.35 2.62
N ILE A 17 8.07 10.91 1.88
CA ILE A 17 9.21 11.75 1.48
C ILE A 17 8.74 12.88 0.56
N ALA A 18 7.87 12.59 -0.42
CA ALA A 18 7.31 13.59 -1.31
C ALA A 18 6.56 14.69 -0.54
N ARG A 19 5.72 14.31 0.42
CA ARG A 19 5.02 15.27 1.30
C ARG A 19 5.97 16.09 2.15
N GLU A 20 7.02 15.48 2.68
CA GLU A 20 7.97 16.22 3.52
C GLU A 20 8.81 17.21 2.70
N LEU A 21 9.22 16.82 1.49
CA LEU A 21 9.90 17.71 0.54
C LEU A 21 9.00 18.84 0.03
N SER A 22 7.69 18.63 -0.05
CA SER A 22 6.74 19.67 -0.50
C SER A 22 6.57 20.82 0.50
N ARG A 23 7.19 20.73 1.68
CA ARG A 23 7.30 21.84 2.65
C ARG A 23 8.32 22.89 2.23
N TYR A 24 9.13 22.63 1.21
CA TYR A 24 10.23 23.50 0.80
C TYR A 24 10.06 23.95 -0.66
N HIS A 25 10.68 25.08 -1.02
CA HIS A 25 10.72 25.60 -2.38
C HIS A 25 11.62 24.72 -3.29
N LEU A 26 11.12 23.55 -3.65
CA LEU A 26 11.82 22.54 -4.43
C LEU A 26 10.98 22.07 -5.62
N ARG A 27 11.61 21.87 -6.76
CA ARG A 27 11.00 21.13 -7.87
C ARG A 27 11.20 19.65 -7.65
N THR A 28 10.14 18.95 -7.24
CA THR A 28 10.19 17.52 -6.91
C THR A 28 9.31 16.72 -7.86
N VAL A 29 9.79 15.56 -8.30
CA VAL A 29 9.01 14.57 -9.05
C VAL A 29 9.03 13.21 -8.34
N LEU A 30 7.88 12.56 -8.27
CA LEU A 30 7.72 11.18 -7.78
C LEU A 30 7.36 10.27 -8.97
N LEU A 31 8.22 9.31 -9.26
CA LEU A 31 8.05 8.31 -10.31
C LEU A 31 7.55 6.98 -9.70
N GLU A 32 6.40 6.50 -10.17
CA GLU A 32 5.79 5.23 -9.78
C GLU A 32 5.50 4.42 -11.04
N ARG A 33 5.88 3.14 -11.05
CA ARG A 33 5.70 2.26 -12.23
C ARG A 33 4.29 1.71 -12.36
N LEU A 34 3.53 1.67 -11.27
CA LEU A 34 2.15 1.16 -11.25
C LEU A 34 1.15 2.27 -11.53
N ALA A 35 -0.09 1.88 -11.85
CA ALA A 35 -1.19 2.79 -12.16
C ALA A 35 -1.52 3.80 -11.05
N GLU A 36 -1.26 3.43 -9.79
CA GLU A 36 -1.53 4.28 -8.64
C GLU A 36 -0.47 4.06 -7.55
N VAL A 37 -0.23 5.10 -6.75
CA VAL A 37 0.64 5.01 -5.57
C VAL A 37 0.15 3.94 -4.60
N GLY A 38 1.07 3.33 -3.87
CA GLY A 38 0.76 2.29 -2.88
C GLY A 38 0.37 0.93 -3.46
N PHE A 39 0.36 0.75 -4.79
CA PHE A 39 -0.05 -0.52 -5.42
C PHE A 39 0.98 -1.66 -5.32
N GLY A 40 2.18 -1.40 -4.78
CA GLY A 40 3.14 -2.43 -4.36
C GLY A 40 2.86 -2.98 -2.96
N THR A 41 3.90 -3.21 -2.14
CA THR A 41 3.79 -3.74 -0.77
C THR A 41 2.90 -2.90 0.17
N THR A 42 2.71 -1.61 -0.11
CA THR A 42 1.92 -0.71 0.73
C THR A 42 0.44 -1.13 0.85
N LYS A 43 -0.15 -1.79 -0.16
CA LYS A 43 -1.51 -2.31 -0.06
C LYS A 43 -1.62 -3.71 0.56
N THR A 44 -0.50 -4.42 0.68
CA THR A 44 -0.44 -5.83 1.11
C THR A 44 0.33 -5.98 2.43
N ASN A 45 -0.09 -5.24 3.45
CA ASN A 45 0.44 -5.34 4.81
C ASN A 45 -0.69 -5.38 5.83
N SER A 46 -0.30 -5.63 7.08
CA SER A 46 -1.21 -5.84 8.21
C SER A 46 -1.96 -4.57 8.68
N GLY A 47 -1.63 -3.38 8.17
CA GLY A 47 -2.29 -2.12 8.55
C GLY A 47 -2.06 -1.72 10.00
N ILE A 48 -0.86 -1.98 10.54
CA ILE A 48 -0.52 -1.76 11.96
C ILE A 48 0.42 -0.57 12.12
N ILE A 49 0.09 0.29 13.08
CA ILE A 49 0.99 1.28 13.64
C ILE A 49 1.54 0.69 14.94
N HIS A 50 2.74 0.10 14.87
CA HIS A 50 3.36 -0.63 15.97
C HIS A 50 3.80 0.31 17.10
N ALA A 51 3.66 -0.14 18.36
CA ALA A 51 4.10 0.66 19.51
C ALA A 51 5.64 0.77 19.63
N GLY A 52 6.36 -0.26 19.20
CA GLY A 52 7.81 -0.25 19.04
C GLY A 52 8.60 -1.10 20.02
N GLN A 53 7.95 -1.79 20.95
CA GLN A 53 8.60 -2.67 21.92
C GLN A 53 9.18 -3.95 21.28
N GLN A 54 8.66 -4.38 20.13
CA GLN A 54 9.08 -5.63 19.46
C GLN A 54 10.32 -5.51 18.57
N THR A 55 10.86 -4.30 18.33
CA THR A 55 12.09 -4.10 17.53
C THR A 55 13.36 -4.15 18.38
N THR A 56 14.48 -4.55 17.78
CA THR A 56 15.78 -4.60 18.47
C THR A 56 16.25 -3.20 18.87
N PRO A 57 16.62 -2.96 20.15
CA PRO A 57 17.24 -1.71 20.58
C PRO A 57 18.52 -1.38 19.79
N GLY A 58 18.81 -0.08 19.62
CA GLY A 58 20.03 0.39 18.94
C GLY A 58 20.00 0.34 17.41
N THR A 59 18.93 -0.18 16.80
CA THR A 59 18.73 -0.18 15.35
C THR A 59 18.06 1.11 14.87
N LEU A 60 18.35 1.53 13.64
CA LEU A 60 17.68 2.66 12.99
C LEU A 60 16.18 2.40 12.84
N LYS A 61 15.79 1.16 12.50
CA LYS A 61 14.37 0.78 12.44
C LYS A 61 13.66 0.98 13.78
N GLY A 62 14.28 0.60 14.90
CA GLY A 62 13.68 0.76 16.23
C GLY A 62 13.54 2.24 16.62
N LEU A 63 14.55 3.06 16.30
CA LEU A 63 14.50 4.50 16.53
C LEU A 63 13.38 5.19 15.73
N LEU A 64 13.30 4.90 14.43
CA LEU A 64 12.34 5.54 13.53
C LEU A 64 10.91 5.02 13.73
N GLU A 65 10.73 3.78 14.18
CA GLU A 65 9.41 3.23 14.53
C GLU A 65 8.75 4.01 15.67
N VAL A 66 9.46 4.21 16.79
CA VAL A 66 8.90 4.91 17.96
C VAL A 66 8.60 6.37 17.62
N ARG A 67 9.51 7.04 16.90
CA ARG A 67 9.30 8.42 16.42
C ARG A 67 8.12 8.51 15.45
N GLY A 68 8.06 7.60 14.48
CA GLY A 68 7.00 7.57 13.47
C GLY A 68 5.64 7.28 14.10
N ASN A 69 5.55 6.35 15.05
CA ASN A 69 4.32 6.06 15.80
C ASN A 69 3.74 7.33 16.43
N ALA A 70 4.56 8.16 17.07
CA ALA A 70 4.13 9.37 17.76
C ALA A 70 3.52 10.44 16.81
N MET A 71 3.79 10.35 15.50
CA MET A 71 3.31 11.33 14.51
C MET A 71 1.89 11.05 14.01
N PHE A 72 1.38 9.81 14.16
CA PHE A 72 0.14 9.39 13.49
C PHE A 72 -1.11 10.14 13.95
N ASP A 73 -1.24 10.52 15.21
CA ASP A 73 -2.42 11.27 15.67
C ASP A 73 -2.50 12.65 15.00
N GLN A 74 -1.37 13.32 14.82
CA GLN A 74 -1.32 14.60 14.10
C GLN A 74 -1.56 14.41 12.61
N LEU A 75 -0.90 13.43 11.99
CA LEU A 75 -1.08 13.13 10.57
C LEU A 75 -2.52 12.76 10.26
N GLN A 76 -3.21 12.03 11.14
CA GLN A 76 -4.62 11.68 10.95
C GLN A 76 -5.50 12.93 10.95
N ARG A 77 -5.24 13.91 11.81
CA ARG A 77 -5.97 15.20 11.82
C ARG A 77 -5.69 16.03 10.56
N GLU A 78 -4.46 15.97 10.06
CA GLU A 78 -4.06 16.69 8.85
C GLU A 78 -4.64 16.04 7.58
N LEU A 79 -4.57 14.73 7.46
CA LEU A 79 -4.77 14.00 6.20
C LEU A 79 -6.07 13.19 6.13
N GLY A 80 -6.82 13.04 7.22
CA GLY A 80 -8.15 12.45 7.21
C GLY A 80 -8.24 10.93 6.97
N PHE A 81 -7.12 10.21 6.87
CA PHE A 81 -7.11 8.76 6.65
C PHE A 81 -7.68 7.97 7.85
N GLY A 82 -8.07 6.73 7.60
CA GLY A 82 -8.64 5.84 8.61
C GLY A 82 -7.56 5.38 9.58
N PHE A 83 -7.62 5.83 10.83
CA PHE A 83 -6.69 5.43 11.88
C PHE A 83 -7.34 5.48 13.25
N ARG A 84 -7.01 4.51 14.11
CA ARG A 84 -7.38 4.52 15.53
C ARG A 84 -6.33 3.81 16.38
N ARG A 85 -6.08 4.34 17.58
CA ARG A 85 -5.34 3.64 18.64
C ARG A 85 -6.26 2.57 19.23
N CYS A 86 -5.85 1.31 19.13
CA CYS A 86 -6.53 0.18 19.77
C CYS A 86 -5.63 -0.51 20.80
N GLY A 87 -4.33 -0.23 20.79
CA GLY A 87 -3.34 -0.95 21.57
C GLY A 87 -3.07 -2.36 21.04
N GLU A 88 -1.97 -2.93 21.49
CA GLU A 88 -1.57 -4.30 21.18
C GLU A 88 -1.28 -5.09 22.44
N LEU A 89 -1.52 -6.39 22.39
CA LEU A 89 -1.22 -7.38 23.41
C LEU A 89 -0.26 -8.40 22.82
N VAL A 90 0.94 -8.50 23.38
CA VAL A 90 1.82 -9.66 23.15
C VAL A 90 1.48 -10.68 24.24
N VAL A 91 0.83 -11.77 23.87
CA VAL A 91 0.27 -12.73 24.83
C VAL A 91 1.24 -13.87 25.12
N ALA A 92 1.25 -14.33 26.37
CA ALA A 92 2.06 -15.45 26.85
C ALA A 92 1.16 -16.61 27.31
N ALA A 93 1.57 -17.84 27.00
CA ALA A 93 0.97 -19.11 27.42
C ALA A 93 1.81 -19.86 28.47
N SER A 94 3.00 -19.35 28.83
CA SER A 94 3.89 -19.98 29.80
C SER A 94 4.62 -18.97 30.69
N ALA A 95 5.23 -19.45 31.78
CA ALA A 95 6.07 -18.64 32.65
C ALA A 95 7.35 -18.14 31.95
N GLU A 96 7.90 -18.93 31.02
CA GLU A 96 9.07 -18.53 30.22
C GLU A 96 8.73 -17.37 29.27
N GLU A 97 7.57 -17.46 28.63
CA GLU A 97 7.05 -16.39 27.78
C GLU A 97 6.77 -15.12 28.58
N LEU A 98 6.19 -15.22 29.78
CA LEU A 98 6.03 -14.08 30.70
C LEU A 98 7.36 -13.40 31.02
N ALA A 99 8.42 -14.16 31.31
CA ALA A 99 9.75 -13.59 31.53
C ALA A 99 10.31 -12.91 30.26
N SER A 100 9.97 -13.40 29.07
CA SER A 100 10.29 -12.73 27.79
C SER A 100 9.58 -11.39 27.65
N LEU A 101 8.31 -11.32 28.06
CA LEU A 101 7.52 -10.09 28.05
C LEU A 101 8.09 -9.03 29.00
N GLU A 102 8.60 -9.42 30.18
CA GLU A 102 9.26 -8.48 31.10
C GLU A 102 10.53 -7.87 30.48
N ARG A 103 11.35 -8.68 29.79
CA ARG A 103 12.51 -8.16 29.04
C ARG A 103 12.08 -7.23 27.91
N MET A 104 11.07 -7.63 27.14
CA MET A 104 10.51 -6.80 26.07
C MET A 104 9.96 -5.47 26.60
N LYS A 105 9.35 -5.46 27.79
CA LYS A 105 8.90 -4.25 28.46
C LYS A 105 10.08 -3.33 28.77
N ALA A 106 11.13 -3.85 29.40
CA ALA A 106 12.33 -3.06 29.72
C ALA A 106 12.99 -2.47 28.45
N ASP A 107 13.12 -3.27 27.39
CA ASP A 107 13.65 -2.81 26.09
C ASP A 107 12.75 -1.73 25.47
N GLY A 108 11.43 -1.93 25.52
CA GLY A 108 10.43 -0.95 25.07
C GLY A 108 10.54 0.38 25.82
N GLU A 109 10.64 0.33 27.14
CA GLU A 109 10.80 1.53 27.99
C GLU A 109 12.12 2.24 27.70
N ALA A 110 13.22 1.50 27.51
CA ALA A 110 14.52 2.06 27.14
C ALA A 110 14.49 2.77 25.77
N LYS A 111 13.64 2.31 24.84
CA LYS A 111 13.38 2.96 23.54
C LYS A 111 12.40 4.14 23.62
N GLY A 112 11.77 4.37 24.78
CA GLY A 112 10.79 5.44 24.96
C GLY A 112 9.37 5.07 24.52
N VAL A 113 9.02 3.78 24.44
CA VAL A 113 7.64 3.34 24.15
C VAL A 113 6.73 3.70 25.34
N PRO A 114 5.68 4.50 25.14
CA PRO A 114 4.87 4.99 26.26
C PRO A 114 3.85 3.96 26.75
N GLY A 115 3.67 3.91 28.08
CA GLY A 115 2.52 3.26 28.72
C GLY A 115 2.50 1.74 28.68
N LEU A 116 3.65 1.08 28.55
CA LEU A 116 3.74 -0.38 28.57
C LEU A 116 3.30 -0.96 29.92
N GLU A 117 2.43 -1.97 29.87
CA GLU A 117 1.82 -2.55 31.07
C GLU A 117 1.77 -4.08 31.01
N MET A 118 2.16 -4.76 32.09
CA MET A 118 1.97 -6.20 32.21
C MET A 118 0.54 -6.50 32.66
N TRP A 119 -0.15 -7.35 31.92
CA TRP A 119 -1.49 -7.82 32.22
C TRP A 119 -1.46 -9.27 32.68
N ASP A 120 -2.18 -9.55 33.77
CA ASP A 120 -2.40 -10.91 34.22
C ASP A 120 -3.54 -11.60 33.42
N ALA A 121 -3.68 -12.91 33.62
CA ALA A 121 -4.72 -13.70 32.98
C ALA A 121 -6.14 -13.24 33.35
N GLN A 122 -6.36 -12.69 34.55
CA GLN A 122 -7.69 -12.23 34.98
C GLN A 122 -8.13 -11.00 34.19
N ARG A 123 -7.22 -10.04 34.02
CA ARG A 123 -7.43 -8.87 33.18
C ARG A 123 -7.60 -9.27 31.72
N LEU A 124 -6.76 -10.15 31.18
CA LEU A 124 -6.93 -10.64 29.81
C LEU A 124 -8.35 -11.21 29.58
N ARG A 125 -8.82 -12.08 30.46
CA ARG A 125 -10.17 -12.67 30.35
C ARG A 125 -11.30 -11.64 30.45
N ARG A 126 -11.08 -10.53 31.17
CA ARG A 126 -12.08 -9.46 31.29
C ARG A 126 -12.09 -8.56 30.05
N GLU A 127 -10.90 -8.20 29.55
CA GLU A 127 -10.73 -7.21 28.48
C GLU A 127 -10.82 -7.81 27.07
N GLU A 128 -10.47 -9.09 26.91
CA GLU A 128 -10.51 -9.86 25.65
C GLU A 128 -11.04 -11.29 25.91
N PRO A 129 -12.35 -11.45 26.23
CA PRO A 129 -12.92 -12.70 26.74
C PRO A 129 -12.93 -13.87 25.74
N ASN A 130 -12.72 -13.60 24.45
CA ASN A 130 -12.69 -14.64 23.41
C ASN A 130 -11.30 -15.27 23.21
N LEU A 131 -10.26 -14.74 23.86
CA LEU A 131 -8.93 -15.33 23.80
C LEU A 131 -8.89 -16.66 24.55
N SER A 132 -7.93 -17.50 24.15
CA SER A 132 -7.69 -18.80 24.75
C SER A 132 -7.45 -18.73 26.25
N LEU A 133 -8.10 -19.63 27.00
CA LEU A 133 -7.93 -19.76 28.46
C LEU A 133 -6.55 -20.29 28.86
N HIS A 134 -5.74 -20.76 27.90
CA HIS A 134 -4.37 -21.17 28.12
C HIS A 134 -3.39 -20.00 28.25
N LEU A 135 -3.82 -18.77 27.92
CA LEU A 135 -3.00 -17.58 28.08
C LEU A 135 -2.91 -17.19 29.56
N VAL A 136 -1.68 -16.93 30.02
CA VAL A 136 -1.35 -16.67 31.42
C VAL A 136 -1.05 -15.19 31.71
N GLY A 137 -0.85 -14.37 30.68
CA GLY A 137 -0.65 -12.93 30.78
C GLY A 137 -0.25 -12.31 29.45
N ALA A 138 -0.02 -11.00 29.43
CA ALA A 138 0.37 -10.26 28.24
C ALA A 138 1.16 -8.99 28.56
N LEU A 139 1.89 -8.48 27.57
CA LEU A 139 2.42 -7.13 27.56
C LEU A 139 1.49 -6.27 26.70
N PHE A 140 0.84 -5.29 27.33
CA PHE A 140 -0.01 -4.31 26.68
C PHE A 140 0.79 -3.07 26.29
N ALA A 141 0.64 -2.63 25.05
CA ALA A 141 1.19 -1.38 24.54
C ALA A 141 0.08 -0.48 23.98
N PRO A 142 -0.31 0.60 24.69
CA PRO A 142 -1.48 1.42 24.34
C PRO A 142 -1.27 2.29 23.10
N SER A 143 -0.02 2.60 22.74
CA SER A 143 0.29 3.42 21.57
C SER A 143 0.14 2.68 20.25
N ALA A 144 -0.12 1.36 20.23
CA ALA A 144 -0.37 0.68 18.97
C ALA A 144 -1.74 1.03 18.37
N GLY A 145 -1.87 0.93 17.06
CA GLY A 145 -3.10 1.25 16.36
C GLY A 145 -3.25 0.53 15.02
N VAL A 146 -4.43 0.67 14.44
CA VAL A 146 -4.76 0.17 13.10
C VAL A 146 -5.04 1.32 12.16
N ILE A 147 -4.65 1.16 10.90
CA ILE A 147 -4.74 2.16 9.85
C ILE A 147 -5.27 1.55 8.55
N ASN A 148 -5.89 2.35 7.68
CA ASN A 148 -6.06 2.06 6.26
C ASN A 148 -4.78 2.47 5.51
N PRO A 149 -3.86 1.55 5.19
CA PRO A 149 -2.52 1.91 4.69
C PRO A 149 -2.57 2.54 3.29
N TYR A 150 -3.55 2.17 2.48
CA TYR A 150 -3.79 2.76 1.16
C TYR A 150 -4.28 4.20 1.27
N GLU A 151 -5.29 4.47 2.11
CA GLU A 151 -5.77 5.84 2.36
C GLU A 151 -4.65 6.74 2.83
N PHE A 152 -3.78 6.23 3.71
CA PHE A 152 -2.62 6.99 4.17
C PHE A 152 -1.65 7.33 3.04
N ALA A 153 -1.31 6.36 2.17
CA ALA A 153 -0.45 6.62 1.03
C ALA A 153 -1.08 7.59 0.01
N PHE A 154 -2.39 7.47 -0.26
CA PHE A 154 -3.10 8.39 -1.13
C PHE A 154 -3.12 9.81 -0.56
N ALA A 155 -3.42 9.98 0.73
CA ALA A 155 -3.48 11.29 1.35
C ALA A 155 -2.09 11.95 1.45
N LEU A 156 -1.03 11.17 1.66
CA LEU A 156 0.35 11.67 1.57
C LEU A 156 0.66 12.18 0.16
N ALA A 157 0.34 11.40 -0.87
CA ALA A 157 0.58 11.78 -2.26
C ALA A 157 -0.25 12.99 -2.70
N GLU A 158 -1.53 13.04 -2.34
CA GLU A 158 -2.42 14.17 -2.61
C GLU A 158 -1.93 15.44 -1.91
N CYS A 159 -1.51 15.33 -0.65
CA CYS A 159 -0.88 16.42 0.07
C CYS A 159 0.41 16.89 -0.61
N ALA A 160 1.22 15.99 -1.15
CA ALA A 160 2.43 16.38 -1.88
C ALA A 160 2.08 17.13 -3.18
N VAL A 161 1.12 16.61 -3.95
CA VAL A 161 0.71 17.17 -5.24
C VAL A 161 0.06 18.55 -5.09
N GLN A 162 -0.82 18.74 -4.11
CA GLN A 162 -1.44 20.06 -3.87
C GLN A 162 -0.40 21.13 -3.45
N ASN A 163 0.77 20.70 -2.96
CA ASN A 163 1.90 21.55 -2.61
C ASN A 163 3.00 21.56 -3.70
N GLY A 164 2.67 21.16 -4.93
CA GLY A 164 3.53 21.37 -6.10
C GLY A 164 4.48 20.22 -6.46
N VAL A 165 4.38 19.06 -5.80
CA VAL A 165 5.10 17.86 -6.26
C VAL A 165 4.45 17.31 -7.52
N GLU A 166 5.25 16.97 -8.52
CA GLU A 166 4.78 16.29 -9.72
C GLU A 166 4.75 14.79 -9.50
N LEU A 167 3.57 14.17 -9.60
CA LEU A 167 3.40 12.72 -9.55
C LEU A 167 3.31 12.16 -10.97
N ARG A 168 4.12 11.15 -11.29
CA ARG A 168 4.05 10.41 -12.55
C ARG A 168 3.92 8.92 -12.25
N VAL A 169 2.72 8.40 -12.49
CA VAL A 169 2.38 6.97 -12.41
C VAL A 169 2.63 6.30 -13.75
N GLU A 170 2.69 4.98 -13.76
CA GLU A 170 3.02 4.18 -14.95
C GLU A 170 4.32 4.61 -15.63
N GLN A 171 5.33 4.97 -14.85
CA GLN A 171 6.68 5.29 -15.32
C GLN A 171 7.70 4.38 -14.64
N GLU A 172 8.09 3.30 -15.32
CA GLU A 172 9.13 2.39 -14.83
C GLU A 172 10.52 2.94 -15.17
N VAL A 173 11.36 3.15 -14.15
CA VAL A 173 12.73 3.63 -14.36
C VAL A 173 13.61 2.46 -14.84
N GLU A 174 14.11 2.57 -16.06
CA GLU A 174 14.93 1.52 -16.69
C GLU A 174 16.43 1.82 -16.69
N SER A 175 16.80 3.10 -16.73
CA SER A 175 18.21 3.49 -16.65
C SER A 175 18.41 4.86 -16.01
N ILE A 176 19.58 5.03 -15.39
CA ILE A 176 19.98 6.27 -14.75
C ILE A 176 21.42 6.57 -15.16
N ALA A 177 21.65 7.69 -15.82
CA ALA A 177 22.98 8.14 -16.24
C ALA A 177 23.39 9.39 -15.46
N LEU A 178 24.67 9.46 -15.08
CA LEU A 178 25.26 10.69 -14.56
C LEU A 178 25.37 11.72 -15.69
N ARG A 179 25.14 13.00 -15.35
CA ARG A 179 25.25 14.10 -16.30
C ARG A 179 26.59 14.82 -16.19
N ASP A 180 27.09 15.29 -17.33
CA ASP A 180 28.16 16.28 -17.37
C ASP A 180 27.69 17.56 -16.67
N GLY A 181 28.43 18.00 -15.65
CA GLY A 181 28.05 19.14 -14.80
C GLY A 181 27.21 18.80 -13.56
N GLY A 182 26.94 17.52 -13.31
CA GLY A 182 26.32 17.04 -12.07
C GLY A 182 24.83 16.71 -12.18
N GLY A 183 24.38 15.84 -11.27
CA GLY A 183 23.02 15.27 -11.28
C GLY A 183 22.86 14.09 -12.24
N PHE A 184 21.60 13.78 -12.55
CA PHE A 184 21.18 12.54 -13.19
C PHE A 184 20.24 12.79 -14.36
N ARG A 185 20.32 11.94 -15.37
CA ARG A 185 19.29 11.71 -16.38
C ARG A 185 18.67 10.34 -16.10
N ILE A 186 17.37 10.31 -15.90
CA ILE A 186 16.58 9.14 -15.59
C ILE A 186 15.73 8.84 -16.82
N HIS A 187 15.90 7.66 -17.39
CA HIS A 187 15.06 7.17 -18.46
C HIS A 187 13.95 6.30 -17.85
N ALA A 188 12.69 6.63 -18.15
CA ALA A 188 11.56 5.85 -17.74
C ALA A 188 10.67 5.47 -18.93
N THR A 189 10.02 4.32 -18.82
CA THR A 189 9.11 3.81 -19.84
C THR A 189 7.66 3.99 -19.43
N VAL A 190 6.83 4.34 -20.41
CA VAL A 190 5.38 4.50 -20.24
C VAL A 190 4.67 3.36 -20.98
N PRO A 191 3.74 2.64 -20.33
CA PRO A 191 2.87 1.70 -21.02
C PRO A 191 2.12 2.40 -22.15
N SER A 192 2.19 1.84 -23.35
CA SER A 192 1.31 2.19 -24.46
C SER A 192 0.21 1.14 -24.61
N GLY A 193 -0.95 1.57 -25.09
CA GLY A 193 -2.08 0.69 -25.40
C GLY A 193 -3.30 0.82 -24.48
N PRO A 194 -4.36 0.06 -24.75
CA PRO A 194 -5.65 0.13 -24.06
C PRO A 194 -5.51 -0.22 -22.56
N GLY A 195 -5.92 0.70 -21.69
CA GLY A 195 -5.84 0.52 -20.24
C GLY A 195 -4.63 1.16 -19.55
N ALA A 196 -3.76 1.85 -20.30
CA ALA A 196 -2.85 2.84 -19.73
C ALA A 196 -3.65 4.01 -19.13
N VAL A 197 -3.29 4.43 -17.92
CA VAL A 197 -3.89 5.53 -17.19
C VAL A 197 -3.39 6.86 -17.77
N GLN A 198 -3.91 7.23 -18.95
CA GLN A 198 -3.51 8.45 -19.67
C GLN A 198 -4.05 9.76 -19.07
N ALA A 199 -4.85 9.70 -18.01
CA ALA A 199 -5.43 10.88 -17.37
C ALA A 199 -5.27 10.80 -15.85
N GLY A 200 -4.49 11.69 -15.24
CA GLY A 200 -4.19 11.74 -13.80
C GLY A 200 -3.60 13.10 -13.42
N LEU A 201 -3.46 13.35 -12.11
CA LEU A 201 -2.70 14.49 -11.57
C LEU A 201 -1.24 14.40 -12.04
N GLY A 202 -0.94 14.95 -13.22
CA GLY A 202 0.40 14.90 -13.84
C GLY A 202 0.53 14.10 -15.14
N ALA A 203 -0.57 13.75 -15.82
CA ALA A 203 -0.48 12.97 -17.07
C ALA A 203 0.27 13.69 -18.20
N VAL A 204 1.26 13.01 -18.79
CA VAL A 204 1.86 13.34 -20.08
C VAL A 204 1.03 12.63 -21.16
N LYS A 205 0.59 13.36 -22.20
CA LYS A 205 -0.10 12.77 -23.36
C LYS A 205 0.89 11.91 -24.16
N ALA A 206 0.64 10.61 -24.25
CA ALA A 206 1.20 9.79 -25.32
C ALA A 206 0.44 10.07 -26.63
N GLY A 207 1.15 10.18 -27.76
CA GLY A 207 0.53 10.28 -29.08
C GLY A 207 -0.11 8.95 -29.49
N PRO A 208 -1.08 8.95 -30.42
CA PRO A 208 -1.72 7.72 -30.88
C PRO A 208 -0.74 6.89 -31.72
N GLY A 209 -0.54 5.62 -31.36
CA GLY A 209 0.25 4.64 -32.12
C GLY A 209 0.46 3.34 -31.33
N GLU A 210 0.30 2.19 -32.01
CA GLU A 210 0.41 0.80 -31.53
C GLU A 210 1.60 0.53 -30.59
N ASP A 211 1.42 -0.39 -29.61
CA ASP A 211 2.40 -1.18 -28.82
C ASP A 211 3.82 -0.62 -28.59
N SER A 212 3.98 0.70 -28.58
CA SER A 212 5.27 1.39 -28.54
C SER A 212 5.47 2.01 -27.17
N VAL A 213 6.31 1.39 -26.36
CA VAL A 213 6.73 1.95 -25.07
C VAL A 213 7.37 3.31 -25.33
N ALA A 214 6.69 4.39 -24.98
CA ALA A 214 7.24 5.73 -25.15
C ALA A 214 8.24 5.99 -24.00
N GLY A 215 9.50 6.21 -24.35
CA GLY A 215 10.52 6.62 -23.39
C GLY A 215 10.37 8.08 -23.00
N VAL A 216 10.47 8.38 -21.70
CA VAL A 216 10.46 9.74 -21.15
C VAL A 216 11.70 9.96 -20.30
N ASP A 217 12.44 11.02 -20.62
CA ASP A 217 13.60 11.42 -19.83
C ASP A 217 13.23 12.47 -18.77
N VAL A 218 13.76 12.26 -17.57
CA VAL A 218 13.68 13.17 -16.42
C VAL A 218 15.09 13.54 -15.99
N GLU A 219 15.35 14.82 -15.72
CA GLU A 219 16.65 15.26 -15.20
C GLU A 219 16.48 15.74 -13.76
N ALA A 220 17.34 15.28 -12.84
CA ALA A 220 17.25 15.65 -11.42
C ALA A 220 18.64 15.87 -10.80
N ARG A 221 18.73 16.75 -9.80
CA ARG A 221 19.98 16.98 -9.04
C ARG A 221 20.23 15.88 -8.03
N PHE A 222 19.19 15.49 -7.30
CA PHE A 222 19.22 14.40 -6.33
C PHE A 222 18.23 13.29 -6.73
N ILE A 223 18.59 12.04 -6.42
CA ILE A 223 17.69 10.88 -6.52
C ILE A 223 17.52 10.26 -5.14
N ILE A 224 16.27 9.98 -4.77
CA ILE A 224 15.91 9.21 -3.59
C ILE A 224 15.31 7.88 -4.06
N ASN A 225 16.05 6.79 -3.86
CA ASN A 225 15.62 5.45 -4.20
C ASN A 225 14.78 4.86 -3.05
N ALA A 226 13.45 4.86 -3.25
CA ALA A 226 12.45 4.30 -2.34
C ALA A 226 11.67 3.14 -2.99
N ALA A 227 12.32 2.39 -3.89
CA ALA A 227 11.67 1.40 -4.77
C ALA A 227 11.28 0.07 -4.08
N GLY A 228 11.23 0.03 -2.74
CA GLY A 228 10.75 -1.12 -1.96
C GLY A 228 11.49 -2.41 -2.30
N VAL A 229 10.76 -3.44 -2.72
CA VAL A 229 11.34 -4.74 -3.11
C VAL A 229 12.24 -4.66 -4.35
N HIS A 230 12.33 -3.52 -5.05
CA HIS A 230 13.23 -3.32 -6.19
C HIS A 230 14.36 -2.32 -5.89
N ALA A 231 14.55 -1.93 -4.62
CA ALA A 231 15.53 -0.90 -4.25
C ALA A 231 16.97 -1.28 -4.62
N ASP A 232 17.34 -2.56 -4.50
CA ASP A 232 18.65 -3.08 -4.93
C ASP A 232 18.82 -3.02 -6.46
N LYS A 233 17.75 -3.30 -7.22
CA LYS A 233 17.76 -3.18 -8.70
C LYS A 233 17.92 -1.74 -9.16
N VAL A 234 17.21 -0.80 -8.55
CA VAL A 234 17.37 0.64 -8.86
C VAL A 234 18.76 1.14 -8.46
N ALA A 235 19.31 0.65 -7.35
CA ALA A 235 20.67 0.97 -6.92
C ALA A 235 21.74 0.47 -7.93
N ALA A 236 21.54 -0.72 -8.49
CA ALA A 236 22.43 -1.28 -9.51
C ALA A 236 22.48 -0.44 -10.80
N LEU A 237 21.42 0.30 -11.14
CA LEU A 237 21.39 1.17 -12.33
C LEU A 237 22.46 2.26 -12.33
N VAL A 238 22.95 2.66 -11.15
CA VAL A 238 24.02 3.65 -10.98
C VAL A 238 25.33 3.02 -10.46
N GLY A 239 25.40 1.68 -10.41
CA GLY A 239 26.54 0.97 -9.82
C GLY A 239 26.70 1.20 -8.31
N ALA A 240 25.59 1.42 -7.59
CA ALA A 240 25.55 1.52 -6.12
C ALA A 240 24.98 0.23 -5.49
N ASP A 241 25.42 -0.93 -5.95
CA ASP A 241 24.97 -2.26 -5.55
C ASP A 241 25.62 -2.76 -4.23
N ASP A 242 25.51 -1.97 -3.16
CA ASP A 242 26.11 -2.27 -1.85
C ASP A 242 25.22 -3.10 -0.89
N PHE A 243 24.00 -3.47 -1.31
CA PHE A 243 23.09 -4.33 -0.56
C PHE A 243 22.21 -5.18 -1.49
N ILE A 244 21.61 -6.22 -0.92
CA ILE A 244 20.64 -7.08 -1.62
C ILE A 244 19.31 -7.06 -0.86
N ILE A 245 18.20 -6.97 -1.61
CA ILE A 245 16.86 -7.17 -1.05
C ILE A 245 16.42 -8.61 -1.35
N ARG A 246 16.09 -9.37 -0.31
CA ARG A 246 15.48 -10.70 -0.40
C ARG A 246 13.99 -10.60 -0.06
N PRO A 247 13.09 -10.80 -1.03
CA PRO A 247 11.66 -10.78 -0.76
C PRO A 247 11.23 -11.84 0.26
N ARG A 248 10.41 -11.43 1.23
CA ARG A 248 9.71 -12.35 2.14
C ARG A 248 8.21 -12.25 1.97
N ARG A 249 7.59 -13.30 1.46
CA ARG A 249 6.15 -13.43 1.29
C ARG A 249 5.45 -13.58 2.64
N GLY A 250 4.32 -12.92 2.78
CA GLY A 250 3.38 -13.13 3.87
C GLY A 250 1.96 -13.13 3.36
N GLU A 251 1.24 -14.21 3.67
CA GLU A 251 -0.15 -14.45 3.30
C GLU A 251 -1.07 -14.05 4.45
N GLU A 252 -2.09 -13.25 4.15
CA GLU A 252 -3.06 -12.70 5.09
C GLU A 252 -4.48 -13.07 4.65
N TYR A 253 -5.35 -13.30 5.63
CA TYR A 253 -6.74 -13.70 5.42
C TYR A 253 -7.68 -12.74 6.13
N LEU A 254 -8.52 -12.05 5.36
CA LEU A 254 -9.56 -11.17 5.85
C LEU A 254 -10.81 -11.98 6.16
N LEU A 255 -11.23 -11.93 7.42
CA LEU A 255 -12.44 -12.57 7.91
C LEU A 255 -13.63 -11.60 7.87
N ASP A 256 -14.81 -12.19 7.70
CA ASP A 256 -16.06 -11.48 7.58
C ASP A 256 -16.36 -10.55 8.76
N ARG A 257 -16.90 -9.36 8.46
CA ARG A 257 -17.26 -8.33 9.44
C ARG A 257 -18.29 -8.77 10.48
N ARG A 258 -19.02 -9.89 10.28
CA ARG A 258 -19.85 -10.48 11.35
C ARG A 258 -19.06 -10.87 12.60
N LEU A 259 -17.74 -10.98 12.51
CA LEU A 259 -16.82 -11.28 13.61
C LEU A 259 -16.25 -10.02 14.28
N GLU A 260 -16.68 -8.83 13.86
CA GLU A 260 -16.30 -7.56 14.48
C GLU A 260 -16.54 -7.61 16.00
N GLY A 261 -15.55 -7.19 16.77
CA GLY A 261 -15.62 -7.18 18.24
C GLY A 261 -15.29 -8.51 18.94
N ILE A 262 -15.03 -9.61 18.22
CA ILE A 262 -14.50 -10.84 18.85
C ILE A 262 -13.18 -10.55 19.55
N VAL A 263 -12.34 -9.72 18.93
CA VAL A 263 -11.12 -9.16 19.50
C VAL A 263 -11.16 -7.66 19.28
N THR A 264 -10.74 -6.87 20.28
CA THR A 264 -10.77 -5.39 20.20
C THR A 264 -9.39 -4.75 20.06
N ARG A 265 -8.33 -5.51 20.33
CA ARG A 265 -6.91 -5.10 20.29
C ARG A 265 -6.12 -5.94 19.30
N LEU A 266 -4.93 -5.49 18.92
CA LEU A 266 -4.00 -6.33 18.16
C LEU A 266 -3.48 -7.45 19.05
N ILE A 267 -3.54 -8.70 18.59
CA ILE A 267 -3.12 -9.87 19.39
C ILE A 267 -1.92 -10.53 18.74
N PHE A 268 -0.76 -10.38 19.37
CA PHE A 268 0.51 -10.97 18.95
C PHE A 268 0.85 -12.18 19.82
N PRO A 269 1.39 -13.26 19.25
CA PRO A 269 2.14 -14.23 20.03
C PRO A 269 3.48 -13.63 20.48
N VAL A 270 4.20 -14.29 21.38
CA VAL A 270 5.60 -13.94 21.64
C VAL A 270 6.42 -14.10 20.34
N PRO A 271 7.18 -13.08 19.90
CA PRO A 271 7.98 -13.13 18.68
C PRO A 271 9.04 -14.24 18.71
N THR A 272 9.39 -14.72 17.51
CA THR A 272 10.54 -15.62 17.28
C THR A 272 11.67 -14.84 16.59
N PRO A 273 12.89 -15.38 16.48
CA PRO A 273 13.95 -14.73 15.69
C PRO A 273 13.58 -14.49 14.22
N ALA A 274 12.68 -15.31 13.65
CA ALA A 274 12.31 -15.23 12.25
C ALA A 274 11.19 -14.20 11.96
N SER A 275 10.24 -14.02 12.90
CA SER A 275 9.10 -13.11 12.70
C SER A 275 8.44 -12.69 14.02
N LYS A 276 7.64 -11.62 13.95
CA LYS A 276 6.70 -11.21 15.01
C LYS A 276 5.55 -12.23 15.24
N GLY A 277 5.51 -13.31 14.45
CA GLY A 277 4.50 -14.36 14.49
C GLY A 277 3.21 -14.03 13.72
N ILE A 278 2.31 -15.01 13.69
CA ILE A 278 0.97 -14.91 13.11
C ILE A 278 0.04 -14.33 14.17
N LEU A 279 -0.66 -13.25 13.81
CA LEU A 279 -1.41 -12.40 14.72
C LEU A 279 -2.88 -12.26 14.31
N ILE A 280 -3.68 -11.62 15.17
CA ILE A 280 -5.09 -11.29 14.93
C ILE A 280 -5.25 -9.77 14.97
N ILE A 281 -5.86 -9.22 13.92
CA ILE A 281 -5.91 -7.78 13.66
C ILE A 281 -7.37 -7.34 13.56
N PRO A 282 -7.88 -6.53 14.52
CA PRO A 282 -9.14 -5.84 14.34
C PRO A 282 -8.92 -4.62 13.45
N THR A 283 -9.02 -4.82 12.13
CA THR A 283 -8.75 -3.78 11.13
C THR A 283 -9.54 -2.49 11.39
N PHE A 284 -9.12 -1.38 10.78
CA PHE A 284 -9.80 -0.09 10.95
C PHE A 284 -11.29 -0.17 10.55
N ASP A 285 -11.60 -0.90 9.47
CA ASP A 285 -12.94 -0.99 8.90
C ASP A 285 -13.85 -2.06 9.53
N GLY A 286 -13.43 -2.66 10.66
CA GLY A 286 -14.23 -3.60 11.45
C GLY A 286 -14.13 -5.07 11.02
N THR A 287 -13.54 -5.39 9.86
CA THR A 287 -13.14 -6.76 9.53
C THR A 287 -12.04 -7.26 10.47
N LEU A 288 -11.97 -8.58 10.69
CA LEU A 288 -10.77 -9.17 11.31
C LEU A 288 -9.82 -9.62 10.22
N MET A 289 -8.52 -9.55 10.46
CA MET A 289 -7.50 -10.09 9.58
C MET A 289 -6.55 -10.96 10.39
N VAL A 290 -6.12 -12.07 9.79
CA VAL A 290 -5.20 -13.02 10.42
C VAL A 290 -4.07 -13.40 9.49
N GLY A 291 -2.90 -13.58 10.07
CA GLY A 291 -1.65 -13.74 9.33
C GLY A 291 -0.55 -12.89 9.95
N PRO A 292 0.55 -12.62 9.24
CA PRO A 292 0.92 -13.24 7.97
C PRO A 292 1.81 -14.48 8.14
N THR A 293 1.90 -15.32 7.11
CA THR A 293 3.04 -16.25 6.95
C THR A 293 4.37 -15.48 6.74
N ALA A 294 5.50 -16.21 6.72
CA ALA A 294 6.83 -15.63 6.58
C ALA A 294 7.78 -16.54 5.78
N HIS A 295 7.60 -16.57 4.44
CA HIS A 295 8.36 -17.43 3.54
C HIS A 295 9.29 -16.61 2.64
N ASP A 296 10.59 -16.90 2.66
CA ASP A 296 11.58 -16.23 1.80
C ASP A 296 11.47 -16.75 0.36
N GLN A 297 11.61 -15.86 -0.63
CA GLN A 297 11.58 -16.21 -2.06
C GLN A 297 12.43 -15.24 -2.89
N ASP A 298 12.74 -15.64 -4.13
CA ASP A 298 13.55 -14.82 -5.04
C ASP A 298 12.70 -13.93 -5.97
N ASP A 299 11.50 -14.40 -6.34
CA ASP A 299 10.61 -13.66 -7.24
C ASP A 299 10.02 -12.42 -6.53
N ARG A 300 10.08 -11.26 -7.21
CA ARG A 300 9.63 -9.95 -6.69
C ARG A 300 8.21 -9.58 -7.14
N PHE A 301 7.57 -10.45 -7.92
CA PHE A 301 6.24 -10.28 -8.47
C PHE A 301 5.29 -11.39 -8.01
N ASP A 302 5.82 -12.57 -7.66
CA ASP A 302 5.02 -13.71 -7.23
C ASP A 302 4.43 -13.51 -5.82
N VAL A 303 3.10 -13.47 -5.71
CA VAL A 303 2.37 -13.24 -4.46
C VAL A 303 1.14 -14.16 -4.29
N PRO A 304 1.29 -15.50 -4.42
CA PRO A 304 0.18 -16.41 -4.28
C PRO A 304 -0.17 -16.60 -2.80
N THR A 305 -1.45 -16.89 -2.57
CA THR A 305 -1.93 -17.55 -1.36
C THR A 305 -1.95 -19.05 -1.60
N THR A 306 -1.64 -19.87 -0.59
CA THR A 306 -1.65 -21.33 -0.70
C THR A 306 -2.48 -21.99 0.40
N THR A 307 -2.87 -23.24 0.16
CA THR A 307 -3.58 -24.05 1.16
C THR A 307 -2.74 -24.23 2.42
N GLU A 308 -1.45 -24.50 2.25
CA GLU A 308 -0.48 -24.69 3.34
C GLU A 308 -0.32 -23.42 4.17
N GLY A 309 -0.25 -22.25 3.51
CA GLY A 309 -0.19 -20.96 4.19
C GLY A 309 -1.44 -20.69 5.03
N SER A 310 -2.62 -21.09 4.53
CA SER A 310 -3.88 -20.96 5.25
C SER A 310 -3.91 -21.90 6.46
N GLU A 311 -3.49 -23.15 6.30
CA GLU A 311 -3.40 -24.12 7.39
C GLU A 311 -2.43 -23.66 8.48
N GLU A 312 -1.25 -23.13 8.11
CA GLU A 312 -0.27 -22.56 9.02
C GLU A 312 -0.87 -21.42 9.85
N VAL A 313 -1.54 -20.47 9.19
CA VAL A 313 -2.17 -19.31 9.82
C VAL A 313 -3.27 -19.75 10.77
N PHE A 314 -4.24 -20.53 10.31
CA PHE A 314 -5.38 -20.91 11.13
C PHE A 314 -5.03 -21.89 12.25
N ALA A 315 -3.99 -22.73 12.10
CA ALA A 315 -3.47 -23.54 13.19
C ALA A 315 -2.95 -22.69 14.35
N THR A 316 -2.30 -21.56 14.05
CA THR A 316 -1.81 -20.63 15.07
C THR A 316 -2.92 -19.78 15.65
N VAL A 317 -3.79 -19.22 14.81
CA VAL A 317 -4.93 -18.39 15.23
C VAL A 317 -5.85 -19.15 16.19
N ARG A 318 -6.16 -20.43 15.92
CA ARG A 318 -7.00 -21.25 16.81
C ARG A 318 -6.42 -21.42 18.21
N ARG A 319 -5.09 -21.38 18.38
CA ARG A 319 -4.46 -21.41 19.71
C ARG A 319 -4.63 -20.10 20.46
N LEU A 320 -4.69 -18.97 19.75
CA LEU A 320 -4.86 -17.63 20.34
C LEU A 320 -6.33 -17.30 20.61
N CYS A 321 -7.23 -17.58 19.66
CA CYS A 321 -8.66 -17.30 19.71
C CYS A 321 -9.44 -18.47 19.07
N PRO A 322 -9.85 -19.49 19.86
CA PRO A 322 -10.44 -20.73 19.36
C PRO A 322 -11.74 -20.58 18.55
N SER A 323 -12.43 -19.44 18.68
CA SER A 323 -13.67 -19.13 17.96
C SER A 323 -13.48 -18.71 16.50
N LEU A 324 -12.24 -18.39 16.09
CA LEU A 324 -11.94 -17.97 14.73
C LEU A 324 -11.68 -19.19 13.83
N ASP A 325 -12.25 -19.17 12.63
CA ASP A 325 -12.21 -20.30 11.70
C ASP A 325 -12.07 -19.83 10.25
N ALA A 326 -11.35 -20.63 9.44
CA ALA A 326 -11.05 -20.34 8.04
C ALA A 326 -12.30 -20.16 7.15
N ARG A 327 -13.44 -20.75 7.52
CA ARG A 327 -14.71 -20.58 6.79
C ARG A 327 -15.27 -19.16 6.86
N ALA A 328 -14.72 -18.31 7.72
CA ALA A 328 -15.08 -16.90 7.78
C ALA A 328 -14.29 -16.02 6.80
N THR A 329 -13.30 -16.57 6.09
CA THR A 329 -12.49 -15.82 5.12
C THR A 329 -13.35 -15.30 3.97
N ILE A 330 -13.26 -14.00 3.71
CA ILE A 330 -13.96 -13.30 2.61
C ILE A 330 -12.98 -12.80 1.55
N ALA A 331 -11.71 -12.64 1.89
CA ALA A 331 -10.64 -12.29 0.96
C ALA A 331 -9.30 -12.80 1.51
N GLU A 332 -8.37 -13.06 0.60
CA GLU A 332 -7.01 -13.46 0.91
C GLU A 332 -6.06 -12.70 0.00
N PHE A 333 -4.85 -12.42 0.49
CA PHE A 333 -3.81 -11.79 -0.30
C PHE A 333 -2.44 -12.12 0.25
N ALA A 334 -1.41 -12.01 -0.58
CA ALA A 334 -0.03 -12.05 -0.14
C ALA A 334 0.70 -10.74 -0.47
N GLY A 335 1.72 -10.42 0.32
CA GLY A 335 2.60 -9.29 0.11
C GLY A 335 4.06 -9.66 0.30
N LEU A 336 4.96 -8.89 -0.33
CA LEU A 336 6.41 -9.09 -0.23
C LEU A 336 7.04 -8.01 0.64
N ARG A 337 7.78 -8.43 1.66
CA ARG A 337 8.62 -7.53 2.47
C ARG A 337 9.97 -7.36 1.81
N ALA A 338 10.47 -6.13 1.77
CA ALA A 338 11.81 -5.81 1.28
C ALA A 338 12.86 -6.04 2.38
N VAL A 339 13.23 -7.30 2.63
CA VAL A 339 14.22 -7.64 3.66
C VAL A 339 15.62 -7.38 3.12
N SER A 340 16.40 -6.52 3.78
CA SER A 340 17.82 -6.33 3.47
C SER A 340 18.69 -7.42 4.12
N ASP A 341 19.84 -7.66 3.50
CA ASP A 341 20.92 -8.49 4.06
C ASP A 341 21.68 -7.82 5.24
N THR A 342 21.42 -6.53 5.50
CA THR A 342 22.01 -5.79 6.63
C THR A 342 21.25 -5.96 7.96
N GLY A 343 20.00 -6.45 7.91
CA GLY A 343 19.16 -6.63 9.11
C GLY A 343 18.50 -5.35 9.68
N ASP A 344 18.78 -4.19 9.09
CA ASP A 344 18.24 -2.88 9.47
C ASP A 344 17.84 -2.05 8.22
N PHE A 345 17.18 -0.92 8.44
CA PHE A 345 16.88 0.04 7.37
C PHE A 345 18.17 0.64 6.79
N ILE A 346 18.21 0.77 5.47
CA ILE A 346 19.32 1.39 4.73
C ILE A 346 18.86 2.77 4.29
N ILE A 347 19.23 3.79 5.05
CA ILE A 347 18.84 5.18 4.82
C ILE A 347 20.08 6.07 4.82
N GLY A 348 20.43 6.64 3.67
CA GLY A 348 21.65 7.45 3.57
C GLY A 348 22.13 7.71 2.14
N PRO A 349 23.18 8.53 2.00
CA PRO A 349 23.84 8.73 0.71
C PRO A 349 24.54 7.44 0.27
N SER A 350 24.51 7.17 -1.03
CA SER A 350 25.29 6.11 -1.66
C SER A 350 26.72 6.57 -1.96
N ARG A 351 27.54 5.68 -2.52
CA ARG A 351 28.85 6.04 -3.11
C ARG A 351 28.74 6.98 -4.32
N VAL A 352 27.55 7.10 -4.93
CA VAL A 352 27.28 8.00 -6.05
C VAL A 352 26.74 9.33 -5.52
N PRO A 353 27.46 10.45 -5.68
CA PRO A 353 27.04 11.74 -5.14
C PRO A 353 25.65 12.15 -5.61
N GLY A 354 24.78 12.54 -4.68
CA GLY A 354 23.40 12.94 -4.96
C GLY A 354 22.39 11.80 -5.05
N PHE A 355 22.82 10.53 -4.98
CA PHE A 355 21.94 9.37 -4.96
C PHE A 355 21.81 8.82 -3.53
N PHE A 356 20.59 8.74 -3.02
CA PHE A 356 20.26 8.30 -1.66
C PHE A 356 19.47 7.00 -1.66
N HIS A 357 19.83 6.07 -0.79
CA HIS A 357 19.07 4.86 -0.52
C HIS A 357 18.04 5.10 0.57
N VAL A 358 16.83 4.58 0.35
CA VAL A 358 15.80 4.35 1.35
C VAL A 358 15.29 2.93 1.12
N ALA A 359 16.12 1.96 1.48
CA ALA A 359 16.00 0.56 1.13
C ALA A 359 15.91 -0.35 2.36
N GLY A 360 15.53 -1.62 2.16
CA GLY A 360 15.37 -2.57 3.26
C GLY A 360 14.20 -2.25 4.20
N ILE A 361 13.24 -1.43 3.74
CA ILE A 361 12.13 -0.95 4.56
C ILE A 361 11.05 -2.04 4.70
N GLN A 362 11.37 -3.07 5.49
CA GLN A 362 10.45 -4.10 5.97
C GLN A 362 9.62 -3.61 7.17
N SER A 363 8.79 -4.47 7.79
CA SER A 363 8.12 -4.12 9.06
C SER A 363 9.16 -3.66 10.10
N PRO A 364 8.98 -2.49 10.73
CA PRO A 364 7.77 -1.68 10.87
C PRO A 364 7.70 -0.46 9.92
N GLY A 365 8.06 -0.61 8.65
CA GLY A 365 8.23 0.47 7.67
C GLY A 365 7.04 1.41 7.48
N LEU A 366 5.80 0.89 7.58
CA LEU A 366 4.58 1.71 7.58
C LEU A 366 4.54 2.66 8.78
N THR A 367 4.83 2.15 9.98
CA THR A 367 4.90 2.94 11.22
C THR A 367 6.05 3.95 11.17
N ALA A 368 7.19 3.56 10.61
CA ALA A 368 8.36 4.40 10.54
C ALA A 368 8.31 5.44 9.41
N SER A 369 7.41 5.31 8.42
CA SER A 369 7.47 6.10 7.18
C SER A 369 7.47 7.63 7.38
N PRO A 370 6.73 8.22 8.34
CA PRO A 370 6.81 9.67 8.54
C PRO A 370 8.16 10.12 9.10
N ALA A 371 8.73 9.35 10.04
CA ALA A 371 10.04 9.66 10.62
C ALA A 371 11.18 9.39 9.62
N ILE A 372 11.03 8.37 8.76
CA ILE A 372 11.92 8.13 7.62
C ILE A 372 11.94 9.36 6.72
N ALA A 373 10.78 9.93 6.37
CA ALA A 373 10.70 11.09 5.49
C ALA A 373 11.47 12.30 6.06
N VAL A 374 11.23 12.65 7.32
CA VAL A 374 11.97 13.73 8.01
C VAL A 374 13.47 13.45 8.00
N HIS A 375 13.88 12.23 8.35
CA HIS A 375 15.28 11.84 8.39
C HIS A 375 15.96 11.92 7.01
N VAL A 376 15.28 11.49 5.95
CA VAL A 376 15.79 11.58 4.57
C VAL A 376 15.96 13.03 4.14
N VAL A 377 14.98 13.90 4.41
CA VAL A 377 15.07 15.32 4.06
C VAL A 377 16.24 16.00 4.77
N GLU A 378 16.46 15.72 6.06
CA GLU A 378 17.63 16.21 6.80
C GLU A 378 18.96 15.79 6.14
N LEU A 379 19.06 14.52 5.72
CA LEU A 379 20.27 13.98 5.10
C LEU A 379 20.54 14.61 3.73
N VAL A 380 19.51 14.77 2.90
CA VAL A 380 19.64 15.40 1.58
C VAL A 380 19.96 16.90 1.73
N GLY A 381 19.41 17.57 2.73
CA GLY A 381 19.76 18.95 3.10
C GLY A 381 21.24 19.10 3.47
N ARG A 382 21.79 18.18 4.30
CA ARG A 382 23.22 18.15 4.64
C ARG A 382 24.13 17.91 3.44
N ALA A 383 23.61 17.27 2.38
CA ALA A 383 24.31 17.07 1.12
C ALA A 383 24.18 18.26 0.15
N GLY A 384 23.59 19.38 0.57
CA GLY A 384 23.58 20.64 -0.18
C GLY A 384 22.28 20.95 -0.92
N LEU A 385 21.19 20.23 -0.64
CA LEU A 385 19.87 20.63 -1.11
C LEU A 385 19.37 21.84 -0.29
N PRO A 386 18.99 22.96 -0.92
CA PRO A 386 18.52 24.14 -0.21
C PRO A 386 17.11 23.91 0.36
N LEU A 387 17.02 23.71 1.66
CA LEU A 387 15.76 23.53 2.38
C LEU A 387 15.18 24.89 2.83
N VAL A 388 14.65 25.65 1.88
CA VAL A 388 13.94 26.91 2.15
C VAL A 388 12.45 26.61 2.30
N GLU A 389 11.88 26.81 3.50
CA GLU A 389 10.48 26.53 3.76
C GLU A 389 9.53 27.31 2.84
N HIS A 390 8.45 26.65 2.46
CA HIS A 390 7.35 27.15 1.65
C HIS A 390 6.25 27.68 2.56
N ASP A 391 6.07 29.00 2.59
CA ASP A 391 5.12 29.72 3.45
C ASP A 391 3.64 29.38 3.19
N GLN A 392 3.33 28.87 2.00
CA GLN A 392 1.97 28.45 1.61
C GLN A 392 1.75 26.94 1.73
N PHE A 393 2.60 26.20 2.45
CA PHE A 393 2.42 24.76 2.63
C PHE A 393 1.06 24.46 3.29
N ASN A 394 0.21 23.71 2.59
CA ASN A 394 -1.06 23.22 3.10
C ASN A 394 -0.91 21.74 3.55
N PRO A 395 -0.88 21.44 4.85
CA PRO A 395 -0.77 20.07 5.34
C PRO A 395 -2.07 19.28 5.22
N HIS A 396 -3.19 19.94 4.89
CA HIS A 396 -4.52 19.37 5.03
C HIS A 396 -5.06 18.75 3.74
N VAL A 397 -5.60 17.54 3.85
CA VAL A 397 -6.39 16.86 2.80
C VAL A 397 -7.77 16.53 3.37
N ALA A 398 -8.81 16.69 2.55
CA ALA A 398 -10.17 16.45 2.99
C ALA A 398 -10.38 14.95 3.33
N PRO A 399 -11.01 14.62 4.47
CA PRO A 399 -11.31 13.23 4.81
C PRO A 399 -12.38 12.65 3.88
N PRO A 400 -12.35 11.33 3.61
CA PRO A 400 -13.44 10.67 2.88
C PRO A 400 -14.76 10.77 3.66
N ALA A 401 -15.88 10.92 2.93
CA ALA A 401 -17.20 11.10 3.54
C ALA A 401 -17.64 9.90 4.41
N ARG A 402 -17.23 8.68 4.05
CA ARG A 402 -17.55 7.40 4.74
C ARG A 402 -19.02 7.30 5.13
N PHE A 403 -19.91 7.42 4.15
CA PHE A 403 -21.37 7.51 4.33
C PHE A 403 -21.90 6.41 5.28
N ALA A 404 -21.40 5.18 5.12
CA ALA A 404 -21.73 4.01 5.91
C ALA A 404 -21.50 4.15 7.44
N THR A 405 -20.65 5.08 7.87
CA THR A 405 -20.29 5.30 9.28
C THR A 405 -20.90 6.56 9.89
N GLN A 406 -21.50 7.42 9.06
CA GLN A 406 -22.10 8.68 9.51
C GLN A 406 -23.44 8.46 10.24
N SER A 407 -23.83 9.42 11.08
CA SER A 407 -25.15 9.45 11.71
C SER A 407 -26.27 9.66 10.68
N HIS A 408 -27.51 9.38 11.06
CA HIS A 408 -28.66 9.56 10.16
C HIS A 408 -28.80 11.01 9.71
N GLU A 409 -28.59 11.97 10.61
CA GLU A 409 -28.68 13.41 10.35
C GLU A 409 -27.61 13.86 9.36
N VAL A 410 -26.37 13.38 9.53
CA VAL A 410 -25.27 13.68 8.60
C VAL A 410 -25.53 13.06 7.22
N ARG A 411 -26.02 11.81 7.17
CA ARG A 411 -26.39 11.17 5.90
C ARG A 411 -27.48 11.95 5.18
N GLN A 412 -28.50 12.42 5.90
CA GLN A 412 -29.57 13.21 5.31
C GLN A 412 -29.03 14.54 4.74
N ALA A 413 -28.19 15.26 5.50
CA ALA A 413 -27.57 16.49 5.02
C ALA A 413 -26.69 16.26 3.76
N LEU A 414 -25.95 15.15 3.70
CA LEU A 414 -25.17 14.78 2.51
C LEU A 414 -26.08 14.54 1.30
N VAL A 415 -27.21 13.85 1.47
CA VAL A 415 -28.18 13.59 0.39
C VAL A 415 -28.87 14.89 -0.09
N GLU A 416 -29.17 15.80 0.83
CA GLU A 416 -29.74 17.12 0.51
C GLU A 416 -28.74 17.99 -0.27
N ALA A 417 -27.45 17.92 0.07
CA ALA A 417 -26.39 18.66 -0.62
C ALA A 417 -26.03 18.05 -1.99
N ASP A 418 -26.02 16.71 -2.10
CA ASP A 418 -25.77 15.99 -3.34
C ASP A 418 -26.63 14.70 -3.39
N PRO A 419 -27.67 14.65 -4.25
CA PRO A 419 -28.54 13.50 -4.39
C PRO A 419 -27.84 12.17 -4.73
N ARG A 420 -26.60 12.21 -5.22
CA ARG A 420 -25.79 11.01 -5.48
C ARG A 420 -25.42 10.25 -4.19
N PHE A 421 -25.40 10.90 -3.02
CA PHE A 421 -25.30 10.19 -1.74
C PHE A 421 -26.53 9.32 -1.46
N GLY A 422 -27.68 9.62 -2.07
CA GLY A 422 -28.89 8.80 -1.96
C GLY A 422 -28.90 7.54 -2.83
N ARG A 423 -27.86 7.33 -3.66
CA ARG A 423 -27.80 6.25 -4.64
C ARG A 423 -26.68 5.27 -4.28
N LEU A 424 -27.04 4.04 -3.94
CA LEU A 424 -26.06 3.02 -3.55
C LEU A 424 -25.44 2.33 -4.78
N VAL A 425 -24.10 2.36 -4.85
CA VAL A 425 -23.31 1.59 -5.82
C VAL A 425 -22.90 0.24 -5.23
N CYS A 426 -22.37 0.22 -4.00
CA CYS A 426 -22.00 -1.01 -3.31
C CYS A 426 -22.92 -1.25 -2.10
N ARG A 427 -23.77 -2.27 -2.17
CA ARG A 427 -24.74 -2.55 -1.10
C ARG A 427 -24.10 -3.13 0.17
N CYS A 428 -23.13 -4.03 0.04
CA CYS A 428 -22.53 -4.70 1.20
C CYS A 428 -21.68 -3.76 2.06
N GLU A 429 -21.07 -2.74 1.45
CA GLU A 429 -20.25 -1.73 2.14
C GLU A 429 -20.97 -0.37 2.28
N LEU A 430 -22.21 -0.28 1.79
CA LEU A 430 -23.03 0.95 1.76
C LEU A 430 -22.31 2.16 1.11
N VAL A 431 -21.57 1.89 0.03
CA VAL A 431 -20.87 2.93 -0.75
C VAL A 431 -21.82 3.56 -1.75
N THR A 432 -21.87 4.88 -1.73
CA THR A 432 -22.74 5.71 -2.57
C THR A 432 -22.10 6.05 -3.92
N GLU A 433 -22.92 6.49 -4.89
CA GLU A 433 -22.43 7.01 -6.17
C GLU A 433 -21.55 8.24 -5.98
N ALA A 434 -21.87 9.10 -5.01
CA ALA A 434 -21.07 10.27 -4.66
C ALA A 434 -19.65 9.88 -4.22
N GLU A 435 -19.49 8.87 -3.37
CA GLU A 435 -18.17 8.41 -2.90
C GLU A 435 -17.32 7.83 -4.04
N VAL A 436 -17.94 7.17 -5.03
CA VAL A 436 -17.21 6.71 -6.24
C VAL A 436 -16.73 7.90 -7.06
N HIS A 437 -17.57 8.93 -7.23
CA HIS A 437 -17.15 10.16 -7.90
C HIS A 437 -16.02 10.89 -7.16
N GLN A 438 -16.14 11.01 -5.84
CA GLN A 438 -15.09 11.58 -4.99
C GLN A 438 -13.79 10.80 -5.14
N ALA A 439 -13.82 9.46 -5.13
CA ALA A 439 -12.60 8.68 -5.36
C ALA A 439 -11.89 9.05 -6.68
N VAL A 440 -12.66 9.32 -7.75
CA VAL A 440 -12.11 9.79 -9.02
C VAL A 440 -11.58 11.23 -8.94
N ASP A 441 -12.26 12.12 -8.20
CA ASP A 441 -11.76 13.48 -7.92
C ASP A 441 -10.40 13.41 -7.18
N HIS A 442 -10.27 12.47 -6.24
CA HIS A 442 -9.05 12.14 -5.50
C HIS A 442 -8.08 11.19 -6.25
N GLY A 443 -8.16 11.19 -7.59
CA GLY A 443 -7.16 10.55 -8.45
C GLY A 443 -7.33 9.06 -8.72
N ALA A 444 -8.39 8.38 -8.28
CA ALA A 444 -8.65 6.98 -8.65
C ALA A 444 -8.89 6.84 -10.16
N ARG A 445 -8.25 5.85 -10.78
CA ARG A 445 -8.38 5.58 -12.22
C ARG A 445 -8.70 4.13 -12.54
N THR A 446 -8.50 3.25 -11.57
CA THR A 446 -8.72 1.82 -11.70
C THR A 446 -9.85 1.36 -10.77
N LEU A 447 -10.37 0.14 -10.99
CA LEU A 447 -11.34 -0.45 -10.07
C LEU A 447 -10.76 -0.56 -8.65
N ASP A 448 -9.50 -0.98 -8.51
CA ASP A 448 -8.82 -1.09 -7.22
C ASP A 448 -8.55 0.30 -6.61
N GLY A 449 -8.34 1.34 -7.41
CA GLY A 449 -8.23 2.72 -6.94
C GLY A 449 -9.50 3.22 -6.26
N VAL A 450 -10.67 2.90 -6.83
CA VAL A 450 -11.97 3.17 -6.21
C VAL A 450 -12.17 2.28 -4.98
N LYS A 451 -11.84 0.98 -5.08
CA LYS A 451 -11.95 0.02 -3.97
C LYS A 451 -11.20 0.51 -2.74
N PHE A 452 -9.94 0.93 -2.88
CA PHE A 452 -9.11 1.32 -1.75
C PHE A 452 -9.41 2.70 -1.17
N ARG A 453 -10.14 3.57 -1.89
CA ARG A 453 -10.63 4.86 -1.37
C ARG A 453 -12.02 4.80 -0.76
N THR A 454 -12.83 3.82 -1.15
CA THR A 454 -14.27 3.78 -0.80
C THR A 454 -14.73 2.51 -0.12
N ARG A 455 -13.94 1.44 -0.20
CA ARG A 455 -14.31 0.04 0.12
C ARG A 455 -15.26 -0.63 -0.87
N ALA A 456 -15.65 0.00 -1.98
CA ALA A 456 -16.49 -0.67 -2.97
C ALA A 456 -15.85 -1.99 -3.46
N GLY A 457 -16.54 -3.11 -3.24
CA GLY A 457 -16.02 -4.44 -3.58
C GLY A 457 -15.13 -5.09 -2.51
N MET A 458 -15.07 -4.55 -1.28
CA MET A 458 -14.36 -5.16 -0.14
C MET A 458 -15.24 -6.05 0.75
N GLY A 459 -16.57 -5.93 0.65
CA GLY A 459 -17.49 -6.76 1.43
C GLY A 459 -17.61 -8.19 0.91
N ARG A 460 -18.42 -9.02 1.58
CA ARG A 460 -18.56 -10.48 1.31
C ARG A 460 -18.76 -10.85 -0.18
N CYS A 461 -19.43 -10.00 -0.98
CA CYS A 461 -19.65 -10.29 -2.40
C CYS A 461 -18.42 -10.06 -3.30
N GLN A 462 -17.31 -9.53 -2.77
CA GLN A 462 -16.05 -9.25 -3.48
C GLN A 462 -16.23 -8.55 -4.83
N GLY A 463 -17.12 -7.57 -4.89
CA GLY A 463 -17.39 -6.79 -6.11
C GLY A 463 -18.44 -7.37 -7.06
N GLY A 464 -18.97 -8.57 -6.81
CA GLY A 464 -19.89 -9.27 -7.73
C GLY A 464 -21.12 -8.48 -8.21
N PHE A 465 -21.56 -7.46 -7.46
CA PHE A 465 -22.70 -6.61 -7.84
C PHE A 465 -22.34 -5.16 -8.21
N CYS A 466 -21.24 -4.63 -7.68
CA CYS A 466 -20.90 -3.22 -7.85
C CYS A 466 -19.86 -2.97 -8.93
N THR A 467 -19.09 -3.98 -9.35
CA THR A 467 -18.00 -3.84 -10.33
C THR A 467 -18.45 -3.14 -11.60
N THR A 468 -19.52 -3.61 -12.25
CA THR A 468 -20.00 -3.03 -13.50
C THR A 468 -20.47 -1.58 -13.34
N ARG A 469 -21.12 -1.24 -12.22
CA ARG A 469 -21.55 0.13 -11.91
C ARG A 469 -20.36 1.07 -11.70
N VAL A 470 -19.34 0.63 -10.96
CA VAL A 470 -18.10 1.39 -10.76
C VAL A 470 -17.39 1.59 -12.09
N MET A 471 -17.28 0.54 -12.92
CA MET A 471 -16.69 0.63 -14.26
C MET A 471 -17.43 1.63 -15.15
N GLN A 472 -18.76 1.63 -15.12
CA GLN A 472 -19.58 2.60 -15.88
C GLN A 472 -19.30 4.04 -15.44
N ILE A 473 -19.13 4.28 -14.13
CA ILE A 473 -18.78 5.61 -13.61
C ILE A 473 -17.37 6.00 -14.04
N LEU A 474 -16.39 5.10 -13.90
CA LEU A 474 -15.00 5.33 -14.33
C LEU A 474 -14.92 5.63 -15.83
N SER A 475 -15.51 4.80 -16.68
CA SER A 475 -15.55 5.00 -18.14
C SER A 475 -16.08 6.39 -18.51
N ARG A 476 -17.24 6.78 -17.96
CA ARG A 476 -17.81 8.12 -18.22
C ARG A 476 -16.95 9.26 -17.68
N ARG A 477 -16.39 9.10 -16.48
CA ARG A 477 -15.62 10.16 -15.79
C ARG A 477 -14.24 10.36 -16.37
N LEU A 478 -13.64 9.31 -16.91
CA LEU A 478 -12.30 9.33 -17.51
C LEU A 478 -12.34 9.52 -19.04
N GLY A 479 -13.53 9.39 -19.65
CA GLY A 479 -13.68 9.50 -21.10
C GLY A 479 -13.06 8.33 -21.87
N VAL A 480 -12.94 7.16 -21.23
CA VAL A 480 -12.37 5.95 -21.82
C VAL A 480 -13.47 4.93 -22.15
N PRO A 481 -13.32 4.11 -23.20
CA PRO A 481 -14.23 3.02 -23.49
C PRO A 481 -14.42 2.08 -22.28
N PHE A 482 -15.60 1.48 -22.16
CA PHE A 482 -15.94 0.62 -21.02
C PHE A 482 -14.95 -0.55 -20.83
N HIS A 483 -14.44 -1.10 -21.93
CA HIS A 483 -13.49 -2.21 -21.92
C HIS A 483 -12.04 -1.81 -21.61
N GLU A 484 -11.73 -0.50 -21.61
CA GLU A 484 -10.43 0.02 -21.18
C GLU A 484 -10.35 0.28 -19.67
N VAL A 485 -11.47 0.18 -18.94
CA VAL A 485 -11.43 0.25 -17.48
C VAL A 485 -10.75 -0.99 -16.92
N THR A 486 -9.57 -0.81 -16.34
CA THR A 486 -8.76 -1.88 -15.77
C THR A 486 -8.99 -2.05 -14.28
N LYS A 487 -8.63 -3.24 -13.77
CA LYS A 487 -8.69 -3.52 -12.35
C LYS A 487 -7.63 -2.72 -11.57
N ARG A 488 -6.41 -2.61 -12.10
CA ARG A 488 -5.24 -2.04 -11.42
C ARG A 488 -4.12 -1.58 -12.38
N GLY A 489 -4.48 -1.15 -13.60
CA GLY A 489 -3.54 -0.73 -14.64
C GLY A 489 -3.42 -1.73 -15.79
N ALA A 490 -2.43 -1.51 -16.67
CA ALA A 490 -2.12 -2.40 -17.78
C ALA A 490 -2.01 -3.88 -17.35
N GLY A 491 -2.46 -4.80 -18.20
CA GLY A 491 -2.43 -6.24 -17.87
C GLY A 491 -3.61 -6.74 -17.03
N SER A 492 -4.57 -5.87 -16.67
CA SER A 492 -5.64 -6.22 -15.71
C SER A 492 -7.06 -5.90 -16.21
N TRP A 493 -7.33 -6.22 -17.48
CA TRP A 493 -8.64 -6.03 -18.11
C TRP A 493 -9.73 -6.89 -17.47
N LEU A 494 -10.94 -6.34 -17.39
CA LEU A 494 -12.11 -6.99 -16.76
C LEU A 494 -13.11 -7.54 -17.79
N VAL A 495 -13.16 -6.93 -18.97
CA VAL A 495 -14.09 -7.25 -20.05
C VAL A 495 -13.38 -7.04 -21.40
N ILE A 496 -13.93 -7.63 -22.46
CA ILE A 496 -13.46 -7.46 -23.84
C ILE A 496 -14.56 -6.82 -24.71
N PRO A 497 -14.21 -6.12 -25.82
CA PRO A 497 -15.20 -5.69 -26.81
C PRO A 497 -15.96 -6.88 -27.40
N MET A 498 -17.25 -6.69 -27.68
CA MET A 498 -18.02 -7.67 -28.46
C MET A 498 -17.60 -7.64 -29.93
N ALA A 499 -17.84 -8.73 -30.67
CA ALA A 499 -17.33 -8.90 -32.05
C ALA A 499 -17.76 -7.77 -33.02
N GLU A 500 -18.97 -7.23 -32.86
CA GLU A 500 -19.50 -6.13 -33.69
C GLU A 500 -18.76 -4.79 -33.43
N ASP A 501 -18.23 -4.59 -32.21
CA ASP A 501 -17.41 -3.43 -31.86
C ASP A 501 -15.94 -3.61 -32.23
N ARG A 502 -15.48 -4.85 -32.49
CA ARG A 502 -14.11 -5.11 -32.96
C ARG A 502 -13.90 -4.60 -34.37
N GLU A 503 -14.86 -4.80 -35.27
CA GLU A 503 -14.77 -4.28 -36.64
C GLU A 503 -14.72 -2.75 -36.67
N ALA A 504 -15.53 -2.08 -35.83
CA ALA A 504 -15.53 -0.62 -35.66
C ALA A 504 -14.21 -0.09 -35.05
N ALA A 505 -13.71 -0.73 -33.99
CA ALA A 505 -12.43 -0.38 -33.38
C ALA A 505 -11.23 -0.62 -34.33
N MET A 506 -11.30 -1.67 -35.17
CA MET A 506 -10.30 -1.95 -36.21
C MET A 506 -10.39 -0.97 -37.40
N THR A 507 -11.57 -0.39 -37.68
CA THR A 507 -11.69 0.64 -38.74
C THR A 507 -11.16 2.00 -38.29
N GLU A 508 -11.27 2.35 -37.00
CA GLU A 508 -10.71 3.59 -36.45
C GLU A 508 -9.18 3.53 -36.25
N ALA A 509 -8.58 2.34 -36.12
CA ALA A 509 -7.14 2.14 -35.93
C ALA A 509 -6.29 2.14 -37.23
N GLY A 510 -6.89 2.44 -38.40
CA GLY A 510 -6.19 2.45 -39.68
C GLY A 510 -6.21 1.06 -40.34
N GLY A 511 -7.18 0.85 -41.23
CA GLY A 511 -7.46 -0.45 -41.82
C GLY A 511 -6.28 -1.09 -42.57
N MET A 512 -5.98 -2.33 -42.21
CA MET A 512 -5.37 -3.30 -43.11
C MET A 512 -6.47 -4.22 -43.64
N SER A 513 -6.71 -4.16 -44.95
CA SER A 513 -7.59 -5.09 -45.64
C SER A 513 -7.10 -6.52 -45.42
N ALA A 514 -7.98 -7.40 -44.94
CA ALA A 514 -7.73 -8.83 -44.92
C ALA A 514 -7.46 -9.32 -46.35
N GLY A 515 -6.20 -9.64 -46.64
CA GLY A 515 -5.82 -10.40 -47.82
C GLY A 515 -6.21 -11.86 -47.62
N ASP A 516 -6.99 -12.37 -48.56
CA ASP A 516 -7.35 -13.78 -48.72
C ASP A 516 -6.17 -14.72 -48.43
N THR A 517 -6.36 -15.63 -47.47
CA THR A 517 -5.68 -16.93 -47.49
C THR A 517 -6.70 -18.03 -47.30
N THR A 518 -7.35 -18.40 -48.40
CA THR A 518 -7.93 -19.73 -48.58
C THR A 518 -6.78 -20.75 -48.69
N ALA A 519 -6.63 -21.65 -47.72
CA ALA A 519 -6.00 -22.95 -47.94
C ALA A 519 -6.25 -23.91 -46.75
N GLY A 520 -6.89 -25.04 -47.05
CA GLY A 520 -6.62 -26.30 -46.37
C GLY A 520 -7.61 -26.74 -45.30
N ALA A 521 -8.75 -27.28 -45.73
CA ALA A 521 -9.48 -28.27 -44.95
C ALA A 521 -8.56 -29.49 -44.72
N GLY A 522 -8.29 -29.82 -43.47
CA GLY A 522 -7.59 -31.03 -43.03
C GLY A 522 -8.41 -31.68 -41.91
N GLU A 523 -8.73 -32.95 -42.12
CA GLU A 523 -9.72 -33.77 -41.43
C GLU A 523 -9.52 -33.89 -39.90
N GLU A 524 -10.66 -33.92 -39.19
CA GLU A 524 -10.78 -34.34 -37.80
C GLU A 524 -10.38 -35.82 -37.64
N ALA A 525 -9.49 -36.10 -36.67
CA ALA A 525 -9.27 -37.44 -36.15
C ALA A 525 -9.73 -37.50 -34.68
N PRO A 526 -10.52 -38.50 -34.27
CA PRO A 526 -11.12 -38.56 -32.94
C PRO A 526 -10.12 -39.00 -31.87
N CYS A 527 -10.21 -38.35 -30.71
CA CYS A 527 -9.50 -38.71 -29.49
C CYS A 527 -9.97 -40.11 -29.03
N SER A 528 -9.03 -41.04 -28.88
CA SER A 528 -9.25 -42.33 -28.23
C SER A 528 -8.51 -42.36 -26.89
N ASP A 529 -9.14 -43.02 -25.92
CA ASP A 529 -8.76 -43.11 -24.51
C ASP A 529 -7.34 -43.68 -24.27
N ALA A 530 -6.63 -43.05 -23.33
CA ALA A 530 -5.67 -43.67 -22.40
C ALA A 530 -5.40 -42.74 -21.20
#